data_AF-K5XHC3-F1
#
_entry.id   AF-K5XHC3-F1
#
_cell.length_a   1.000
_cell.length_b   1.000
_cell.length_c   1.000
_cell.angle_alpha   90.00
_cell.angle_beta   90.00
_cell.angle_gamma   90.00
#
_symmetry.space_group_name_H-M   'P 1'
#
loop_
_entity.id
_entity.type
_entity.pdbx_description
1 polymer ?
#
loop_
_entity_poly.entity_id
_entity_poly.type
_entity_poly.pdbx_seq_one_letter_code
_entity_poly.pdbx_strand_id
1 'polypeptide(L)'
;MSTTDSEFYTLFPLGPDDARVTQYPGNVFPVLSHGDITVGVTQHLQRAFSRWGKSKGLSGVDLTVRILEQFDNPDVEAWVRGSREELEALPIDQFFTLFRAQFLPAHWERAYARAARQCHAPHQPFAKWVSNIKAANACLVGTPFHKDDATLLAHFREAMDESFQN
;
A
#
# COMPACT_ATOMS: atom_id res chain seq x y z
N MET A 1 25.21 -6.72 13.34
CA MET A 1 23.94 -7.04 12.66
C MET A 1 23.03 -5.85 12.87
N SER A 2 22.86 -5.01 11.84
CA SER A 2 22.14 -3.74 11.96
C SER A 2 20.65 -3.98 11.70
N THR A 3 19.86 -4.06 12.77
CA THR A 3 18.40 -3.98 12.72
C THR A 3 18.00 -2.53 12.44
N THR A 4 17.93 -2.20 11.16
CA THR A 4 17.17 -1.04 10.67
C THR A 4 16.08 -1.54 9.73
N ASP A 5 15.27 -2.47 10.24
CA ASP A 5 13.91 -2.60 9.74
C ASP A 5 13.16 -1.41 10.34
N SER A 6 13.01 -0.38 9.52
CA SER A 6 12.09 0.72 9.77
C SER A 6 10.71 0.08 9.95
N GLU A 7 10.27 -0.09 11.20
CA GLU A 7 8.91 -0.46 11.56
C GLU A 7 7.96 0.64 11.05
N PHE A 8 7.67 0.60 9.75
CA PHE A 8 6.48 1.24 9.24
C PHE A 8 5.33 0.41 9.80
N TYR A 9 4.73 0.90 10.88
CA TYR A 9 3.52 0.36 11.47
C TYR A 9 2.41 0.34 10.41
N THR A 10 2.32 -0.75 9.66
CA THR A 10 1.18 -1.04 8.81
C THR A 10 0.09 -1.62 9.70
N LEU A 11 -1.16 -1.23 9.41
CA LEU A 11 -2.34 -1.73 10.12
C LEU A 11 -2.46 -3.26 10.06
N PHE A 12 -1.88 -3.84 9.02
CA PHE A 12 -1.67 -5.26 8.82
C PHE A 12 -0.17 -5.46 8.74
N PRO A 13 0.50 -5.92 9.83
CA PRO A 13 1.90 -6.31 9.73
C PRO A 13 2.02 -7.33 8.60
N LEU A 14 3.08 -7.22 7.79
CA LEU A 14 3.29 -8.16 6.69
C LEU A 14 3.32 -9.59 7.26
N GLY A 15 2.49 -10.45 6.69
CA GLY A 15 2.53 -11.87 6.95
C GLY A 15 3.86 -12.49 6.54
N PRO A 16 4.19 -13.69 7.04
CA PRO A 16 5.38 -14.42 6.60
C PRO A 16 5.35 -14.74 5.10
N ASP A 17 4.15 -14.89 4.53
CA ASP A 17 3.90 -15.24 3.14
C ASP A 17 3.66 -14.01 2.23
N ASP A 18 3.59 -12.81 2.82
CA ASP A 18 3.36 -11.57 2.06
C ASP A 18 4.61 -11.18 1.26
N ALA A 19 4.37 -10.68 0.04
CA ALA A 19 5.43 -10.09 -0.77
C ALA A 19 6.06 -8.89 -0.07
N ARG A 20 7.34 -8.64 -0.35
CA ARG A 20 8.11 -7.55 0.22
C ARG A 20 8.60 -6.63 -0.88
N VAL A 21 8.59 -5.33 -0.58
CA VAL A 21 9.19 -4.32 -1.45
C VAL A 21 10.54 -3.94 -0.87
N THR A 22 11.62 -4.30 -1.55
CA THR A 22 12.97 -3.91 -1.15
C THR A 22 13.37 -2.64 -1.89
N GLN A 23 13.71 -1.59 -1.14
CA GLN A 23 14.25 -0.36 -1.70
C GLN A 23 15.10 0.35 -0.66
N TYR A 24 16.43 0.19 -0.74
CA TYR A 24 17.35 1.00 0.02
C TYR A 24 18.76 1.01 -0.61
N PRO A 25 19.38 2.19 -0.85
CA PRO A 25 18.81 3.55 -0.78
C PRO A 25 17.77 3.84 -1.89
N GLY A 26 17.07 4.98 -1.83
CA GLY A 26 15.95 5.31 -2.73
C GLY A 26 16.27 5.45 -4.22
N ASN A 27 17.55 5.44 -4.59
CA ASN A 27 18.03 5.40 -5.99
C ASN A 27 18.24 3.97 -6.52
N VAL A 28 18.09 2.97 -5.64
CA VAL A 28 18.05 1.53 -5.98
C VAL A 28 16.66 1.21 -6.52
N PHE A 29 16.65 0.39 -7.57
CA PHE A 29 15.43 -0.06 -8.19
C PHE A 29 14.60 -0.88 -7.20
N PRO A 30 13.32 -0.56 -6.99
CA PRO A 30 12.47 -1.33 -6.09
C PRO A 30 12.20 -2.73 -6.64
N VAL A 31 12.39 -3.75 -5.81
CA VAL A 31 12.05 -5.14 -6.17
C VAL A 31 10.84 -5.58 -5.37
N LEU A 32 9.85 -6.15 -6.06
CA LEU A 32 8.73 -6.85 -5.44
C LEU A 32 9.08 -8.34 -5.37
N SER A 33 9.31 -8.85 -4.16
CA SER A 33 9.61 -10.27 -3.95
C SER A 33 8.41 -11.16 -4.26
N HIS A 34 8.67 -12.46 -4.34
CA HIS A 34 7.62 -13.48 -4.26
C HIS A 34 6.82 -13.33 -2.94
N GLY A 35 5.53 -13.67 -3.00
CA GLY A 35 4.59 -13.67 -1.88
C GLY A 35 3.26 -13.02 -2.24
N ASP A 36 2.35 -12.97 -1.26
CA ASP A 36 1.01 -12.43 -1.42
C ASP A 36 1.03 -10.90 -1.57
N ILE A 37 0.29 -10.40 -2.57
CA ILE A 37 0.16 -8.97 -2.84
C ILE A 37 -0.98 -8.41 -1.98
N THR A 38 -0.61 -7.70 -0.92
CA THR A 38 -1.57 -7.01 -0.04
C THR A 38 -1.69 -5.52 -0.36
N VAL A 39 -2.73 -4.88 0.17
CA VAL A 39 -2.94 -3.43 0.04
C VAL A 39 -1.69 -2.65 0.49
N GLY A 40 -1.11 -3.04 1.63
CA GLY A 40 0.11 -2.42 2.15
C GLY A 40 1.30 -2.55 1.21
N VAL A 41 1.47 -3.75 0.62
CA VAL A 41 2.51 -4.04 -0.38
C VAL A 41 2.32 -3.17 -1.62
N THR A 42 1.10 -3.10 -2.18
CA THR A 42 0.84 -2.27 -3.38
C THR A 42 1.18 -0.80 -3.15
N GLN A 43 0.84 -0.26 -1.97
CA GLN A 43 1.12 1.13 -1.65
C GLN A 43 2.60 1.38 -1.39
N HIS A 44 3.30 0.43 -0.75
CA HIS A 44 4.74 0.53 -0.60
C HIS A 44 5.42 0.51 -1.98
N LEU A 45 5.00 -0.39 -2.87
CA LEU A 45 5.54 -0.52 -4.22
C LEU A 45 5.34 0.76 -5.04
N GLN A 46 4.13 1.34 -5.05
CA GLN A 46 3.84 2.59 -5.76
C GLN A 46 4.72 3.75 -5.27
N ARG A 47 4.87 3.88 -3.94
CA ARG A 47 5.74 4.90 -3.35
C ARG A 47 7.20 4.65 -3.72
N ALA A 48 7.64 3.40 -3.71
CA ALA A 48 9.01 3.03 -4.02
C ALA A 48 9.37 3.36 -5.47
N PHE A 49 8.54 2.97 -6.44
CA PHE A 49 8.75 3.33 -7.85
C PHE A 49 8.64 4.82 -8.10
N SER A 50 7.73 5.52 -7.42
CA SER A 50 7.63 6.98 -7.52
C SER A 50 8.90 7.69 -7.02
N ARG A 51 9.48 7.23 -5.89
CA ARG A 51 10.76 7.76 -5.37
C ARG A 51 11.91 7.47 -6.33
N TRP A 52 11.98 6.23 -6.81
CA TRP A 52 13.03 5.80 -7.73
C TRP A 52 12.95 6.56 -9.05
N GLY A 53 11.77 6.64 -9.67
CA GLY A 53 11.52 7.38 -10.90
C GLY A 53 11.96 8.83 -10.79
N LYS A 54 11.59 9.52 -9.69
CA LYS A 54 12.08 10.88 -9.40
C LYS A 54 13.60 10.96 -9.34
N SER A 55 14.27 9.98 -8.72
CA SER A 55 15.75 9.93 -8.66
C SER A 55 16.41 9.73 -10.03
N LYS A 56 15.65 9.23 -11.03
CA LYS A 56 16.11 9.00 -12.40
C LYS A 56 15.58 10.04 -13.40
N GLY A 57 14.78 11.00 -12.95
CA GLY A 57 14.09 11.93 -13.85
C GLY A 57 13.00 11.28 -14.72
N LEU A 58 12.50 10.11 -14.32
CA LEU A 58 11.44 9.37 -15.03
C LEU A 58 10.06 9.71 -14.44
N SER A 59 9.07 9.81 -15.31
CA SER A 59 7.67 10.04 -14.92
C SER A 59 6.70 9.49 -15.96
N GLY A 60 5.41 9.44 -15.65
CA GLY A 60 4.36 9.05 -16.60
C GLY A 60 4.58 7.66 -17.18
N VAL A 61 4.50 7.59 -18.51
CA VAL A 61 4.66 6.35 -19.29
C VAL A 61 6.10 5.82 -19.25
N ASP A 62 7.09 6.70 -19.31
CA ASP A 62 8.51 6.31 -19.29
C ASP A 62 8.87 5.57 -18.00
N LEU A 63 8.27 5.97 -16.88
CA LEU A 63 8.41 5.25 -15.62
C LEU A 63 7.75 3.87 -15.70
N THR A 64 6.53 3.77 -16.24
CA THR A 64 5.80 2.51 -16.39
C THR A 64 6.61 1.50 -17.19
N VAL A 65 7.04 1.86 -18.41
CA VAL A 65 7.84 0.98 -19.29
C VAL A 65 9.05 0.43 -18.53
N ARG A 66 9.72 1.28 -17.75
CA ARG A 66 10.92 0.90 -17.03
C ARG A 66 10.66 -0.02 -15.83
N ILE A 67 9.49 0.07 -15.19
CA ILE A 67 9.19 -0.78 -14.03
C ILE A 67 8.74 -2.20 -14.41
N LEU A 68 8.21 -2.38 -15.62
CA LEU A 68 7.72 -3.67 -16.11
C LEU A 68 8.83 -4.73 -16.29
N GLU A 69 10.09 -4.31 -16.32
CA GLU A 69 11.23 -5.18 -16.64
C GLU A 69 11.79 -5.97 -15.44
N GLN A 70 11.29 -5.75 -14.22
CA GLN A 70 12.03 -6.09 -12.99
C GLN A 70 11.12 -6.49 -11.80
N PHE A 71 10.12 -7.34 -12.06
CA PHE A 71 9.33 -7.95 -10.99
C PHE A 71 9.86 -9.35 -10.68
N ASP A 72 10.19 -9.66 -9.42
CA ASP A 72 10.59 -11.02 -9.01
C ASP A 72 9.39 -11.90 -8.60
N ASN A 73 8.18 -11.33 -8.60
CA ASN A 73 6.95 -12.05 -8.30
C ASN A 73 6.43 -12.77 -9.56
N PRO A 74 6.38 -14.11 -9.59
CA PRO A 74 6.03 -14.87 -10.79
C PRO A 74 4.65 -14.55 -11.36
N ASP A 75 3.66 -14.27 -10.51
CA ASP A 75 2.30 -13.93 -10.96
C ASP A 75 2.27 -12.57 -11.65
N VAL A 76 3.07 -11.62 -11.14
CA VAL A 76 3.24 -10.31 -11.77
C VAL A 76 3.98 -10.44 -13.08
N GLU A 77 5.06 -11.22 -13.14
CA GLU A 77 5.79 -11.47 -14.40
C GLU A 77 4.89 -12.10 -15.47
N ALA A 78 4.06 -13.08 -15.10
CA ALA A 78 3.13 -13.74 -16.01
C ALA A 78 2.08 -12.77 -16.55
N TRP A 79 1.50 -11.94 -15.67
CA TRP A 79 0.56 -10.89 -16.05
C TRP A 79 1.20 -9.85 -16.98
N VAL A 80 2.39 -9.35 -16.63
CA VAL A 80 3.12 -8.38 -17.47
C VAL A 80 3.44 -8.96 -18.84
N ARG A 81 3.85 -10.23 -18.92
CA ARG A 81 4.12 -10.90 -20.19
C ARG A 81 2.88 -11.03 -21.07
N GLY A 82 1.72 -11.29 -20.46
CA GLY A 82 0.44 -11.44 -21.17
C GLY A 82 -0.17 -10.14 -21.68
N SER A 83 0.10 -9.01 -21.02
CA SER A 83 -0.54 -7.72 -21.29
C SER A 83 0.46 -6.58 -21.55
N ARG A 84 1.69 -6.90 -21.96
CA ARG A 84 2.81 -5.94 -22.00
C ARG A 84 2.50 -4.67 -22.79
N GLU A 85 1.98 -4.80 -24.01
CA GLU A 85 1.69 -3.66 -24.88
C GLU A 85 0.65 -2.71 -24.26
N GLU A 86 -0.39 -3.27 -23.62
CA GLU A 86 -1.41 -2.50 -22.93
C GLU A 86 -0.83 -1.77 -21.72
N LEU A 87 0.02 -2.45 -20.94
CA LEU A 87 0.63 -1.90 -19.72
C LEU A 87 1.65 -0.81 -20.02
N GLU A 88 2.46 -0.96 -21.08
CA GLU A 88 3.46 0.02 -21.49
C GLU A 88 2.85 1.35 -21.92
N ALA A 89 1.59 1.38 -22.37
CA ALA A 89 0.90 2.61 -22.76
C ALA A 89 0.36 3.43 -21.57
N LEU A 90 0.39 2.88 -20.35
CA LEU A 90 -0.28 3.48 -19.20
C LEU A 90 0.62 4.45 -18.44
N PRO A 91 0.11 5.63 -18.05
CA PRO A 91 0.72 6.40 -16.98
C PRO A 91 0.79 5.59 -15.69
N ILE A 92 1.82 5.84 -14.87
CA ILE A 92 2.09 5.07 -13.66
C ILE A 92 0.89 4.92 -12.70
N ASP A 93 0.04 5.95 -12.58
CA ASP A 93 -1.14 5.89 -11.72
C ASP A 93 -2.24 4.97 -12.27
N GLN A 94 -2.39 4.92 -13.60
CA GLN A 94 -3.31 3.99 -14.25
C GLN A 94 -2.79 2.55 -14.16
N PHE A 95 -1.48 2.35 -14.33
CA PHE A 95 -0.84 1.06 -14.08
C PHE A 95 -1.16 0.55 -12.68
N PHE A 96 -0.99 1.36 -11.63
CA PHE A 96 -1.29 0.95 -10.27
C PHE A 96 -2.78 0.74 -9.98
N THR A 97 -3.66 1.37 -10.76
CA THR A 97 -5.10 1.09 -10.70
C THR A 97 -5.40 -0.31 -11.24
N LEU A 98 -4.84 -0.68 -12.39
CA LEU A 98 -4.97 -2.04 -12.94
C LEU A 98 -4.27 -3.08 -12.08
N PHE A 99 -3.08 -2.78 -11.57
CA PHE A 99 -2.33 -3.66 -10.68
C PHE A 99 -3.16 -4.05 -9.45
N ARG A 100 -3.82 -3.06 -8.82
CA ARG A 100 -4.72 -3.33 -7.68
C ARG A 100 -5.93 -4.16 -8.10
N ALA A 101 -6.55 -3.86 -9.24
CA ALA A 101 -7.69 -4.63 -9.73
C ALA A 101 -7.33 -6.10 -10.04
N GLN A 102 -6.10 -6.33 -10.49
CA GLN A 102 -5.60 -7.66 -10.83
C GLN A 102 -5.25 -8.50 -9.60
N PHE A 103 -4.57 -7.90 -8.61
CA PHE A 103 -3.95 -8.66 -7.52
C PHE A 103 -4.65 -8.51 -6.17
N LEU A 104 -5.53 -7.53 -5.99
CA LEU A 104 -6.32 -7.39 -4.77
C LEU A 104 -7.71 -8.02 -4.94
N PRO A 105 -8.30 -8.54 -3.85
CA PRO A 105 -9.67 -9.04 -3.89
C PRO A 105 -10.66 -7.97 -4.40
N ALA A 106 -11.73 -8.42 -5.06
CA ALA A 106 -12.83 -7.54 -5.42
C ALA A 106 -13.37 -6.79 -4.19
N HIS A 107 -13.59 -5.49 -4.35
CA HIS A 107 -14.04 -4.60 -3.26
C HIS A 107 -13.11 -4.57 -2.04
N TRP A 108 -11.80 -4.78 -2.25
CA TRP A 108 -10.80 -4.70 -1.19
C TRP A 108 -10.90 -3.39 -0.39
N GLU A 109 -11.29 -2.28 -1.02
CA GLU A 109 -11.38 -0.97 -0.36
C GLU A 109 -12.38 -1.01 0.79
N ARG A 110 -13.53 -1.65 0.55
CA ARG A 110 -14.59 -1.81 1.55
C ARG A 110 -14.16 -2.75 2.66
N ALA A 111 -13.57 -3.89 2.31
CA ALA A 111 -13.09 -4.86 3.27
C ALA A 111 -11.98 -4.27 4.16
N TYR A 112 -11.05 -3.55 3.55
CA TYR A 112 -9.93 -2.88 4.20
C TYR A 112 -10.40 -1.74 5.11
N ALA A 113 -11.32 -0.90 4.64
CA ALA A 113 -11.92 0.16 5.47
C ALA A 113 -12.70 -0.41 6.66
N ARG A 114 -13.39 -1.54 6.50
CA ARG A 114 -14.07 -2.24 7.60
C ARG A 114 -13.07 -2.79 8.61
N ALA A 115 -12.05 -3.50 8.12
CA ALA A 115 -11.02 -4.09 8.97
C ALA A 115 -10.28 -3.01 9.77
N ALA A 116 -9.92 -1.89 9.15
CA ALA A 116 -9.29 -0.74 9.81
C ALA A 116 -10.11 -0.19 10.99
N ARG A 117 -11.44 -0.15 10.88
CA ARG A 117 -12.33 0.26 11.99
C ARG A 117 -12.38 -0.78 13.11
N GLN A 118 -12.31 -2.05 12.75
CA GLN A 118 -12.40 -3.18 13.70
C GLN A 118 -11.08 -3.44 14.45
N CYS A 119 -9.99 -2.78 14.09
CA CYS A 119 -8.68 -2.96 14.72
C CYS A 119 -8.55 -2.41 16.15
N HIS A 120 -9.63 -1.97 16.81
CA HIS A 120 -9.57 -1.58 18.22
C HIS A 120 -9.48 -2.83 19.11
N ALA A 121 -8.26 -3.22 19.51
CA ALA A 121 -8.07 -4.30 20.46
C ALA A 121 -8.24 -3.78 21.91
N PRO A 122 -8.81 -4.58 22.85
CA PRO A 122 -9.13 -4.15 24.22
C PRO A 122 -7.97 -3.57 25.05
N HIS A 123 -6.72 -3.84 24.65
CA HIS A 123 -5.51 -3.38 25.35
C HIS A 123 -4.56 -2.58 24.44
N GLN A 124 -5.01 -2.14 23.26
CA GLN A 124 -4.17 -1.35 22.38
C GLN A 124 -4.05 0.09 22.91
N PRO A 125 -2.84 0.65 23.06
CA PRO A 125 -2.69 2.06 23.39
C PRO A 125 -3.37 2.95 22.35
N PHE A 126 -4.11 3.97 22.80
CA PHE A 126 -4.84 4.90 21.93
C PHE A 126 -3.97 5.48 20.81
N ALA A 127 -2.73 5.89 21.12
CA ALA A 127 -1.80 6.40 20.12
C ALA A 127 -1.47 5.38 19.01
N LYS A 128 -1.37 4.10 19.37
CA LYS A 128 -1.16 3.00 18.41
C LYS A 128 -2.40 2.79 17.54
N TRP A 129 -3.58 2.83 18.14
CA TRP A 129 -4.86 2.72 17.41
C TRP A 129 -5.07 3.88 16.41
N VAL A 130 -4.81 5.13 16.81
CA VAL A 130 -4.86 6.30 15.92
C VAL A 130 -3.86 6.17 14.77
N SER A 131 -2.62 5.76 15.08
CA SER A 131 -1.57 5.57 14.07
C SER A 131 -1.96 4.50 13.04
N ASN A 132 -2.54 3.40 13.53
CA ASN A 132 -3.12 2.36 12.71
C ASN A 132 -4.19 2.93 11.78
N ILE A 133 -5.25 3.57 12.29
CA ILE A 133 -6.33 4.13 11.45
C ILE A 133 -5.79 5.09 10.39
N LYS A 134 -4.84 5.97 10.76
CA LYS A 134 -4.18 6.87 9.79
C LYS A 134 -3.43 6.10 8.71
N ALA A 135 -2.71 5.04 9.06
CA ALA A 135 -2.02 4.19 8.10
C ALA A 135 -2.99 3.49 7.14
N ALA A 136 -4.14 2.96 7.60
CA ALA A 136 -5.13 2.41 6.67
C ALA A 136 -5.76 3.47 5.80
N ASN A 137 -6.11 4.62 6.38
CA ASN A 137 -6.73 5.68 5.62
C ASN A 137 -5.81 6.16 4.50
N ALA A 138 -4.50 6.22 4.76
CA ALA A 138 -3.50 6.50 3.73
C ALA A 138 -3.54 5.47 2.58
N CYS A 139 -3.81 4.19 2.85
CA CYS A 139 -3.97 3.17 1.80
C CYS A 139 -5.23 3.34 0.94
N LEU A 140 -6.22 4.08 1.43
CA LEU A 140 -7.49 4.31 0.75
C LEU A 140 -7.47 5.57 -0.13
N VAL A 141 -6.38 6.34 -0.17
CA VAL A 141 -6.25 7.54 -1.02
C VAL A 141 -6.62 7.22 -2.47
N GLY A 142 -7.46 8.07 -3.07
CA GLY A 142 -7.99 7.87 -4.42
C GLY A 142 -9.21 6.95 -4.51
N THR A 143 -9.66 6.38 -3.38
CA THR A 143 -10.89 5.57 -3.30
C THR A 143 -12.02 6.37 -2.62
N PRO A 144 -13.30 6.03 -2.86
CA PRO A 144 -14.42 6.62 -2.13
C PRO A 144 -14.44 6.34 -0.61
N PHE A 145 -13.58 5.44 -0.13
CA PHE A 145 -13.49 5.05 1.27
C PHE A 145 -12.42 5.85 2.05
N HIS A 146 -11.64 6.68 1.36
CA HIS A 146 -10.74 7.64 1.99
C HIS A 146 -11.53 8.66 2.83
N LYS A 147 -11.14 8.84 4.08
CA LYS A 147 -11.69 9.86 4.98
C LYS A 147 -10.77 11.07 5.00
N ASP A 148 -11.34 12.27 4.96
CA ASP A 148 -10.59 13.48 5.24
C ASP A 148 -10.28 13.62 6.74
N ASP A 149 -9.44 14.59 7.07
CA ASP A 149 -9.01 14.83 8.45
C ASP A 149 -10.19 15.17 9.38
N ALA A 150 -11.20 15.88 8.88
CA ALA A 150 -12.40 16.22 9.65
C ALA A 150 -13.21 14.98 10.01
N THR A 151 -13.41 14.07 9.05
CA THR A 151 -14.12 12.80 9.24
C THR A 151 -13.33 11.86 10.15
N LEU A 152 -12.00 11.82 10.03
CA LEU A 152 -11.14 11.05 10.94
C LEU A 152 -11.23 11.59 12.37
N LEU A 153 -11.19 12.92 12.53
CA LEU A 153 -11.30 13.55 13.84
C LEU A 153 -12.65 13.27 14.52
N ALA A 154 -13.75 13.35 13.76
CA ALA A 154 -15.07 12.97 14.25
C ALA A 154 -15.10 11.51 14.72
N HIS A 155 -14.53 10.60 13.92
CA HIS A 155 -14.45 9.18 14.26
C HIS A 155 -13.62 8.91 15.53
N PHE A 156 -12.51 9.63 15.72
CA PHE A 156 -11.72 9.51 16.95
C PHE A 156 -12.45 10.04 18.18
N ARG A 157 -13.25 11.10 18.04
CA ARG A 157 -14.07 11.64 19.14
C ARG A 157 -15.14 10.65 19.58
N GLU A 158 -15.91 10.11 18.65
CA GLU A 158 -16.94 9.10 18.93
C GLU A 158 -16.36 7.88 19.69
N ALA A 159 -15.21 7.36 19.23
CA ALA A 159 -14.59 6.21 19.88
C ALA A 159 -14.04 6.53 21.28
N MET A 160 -13.54 7.75 21.50
CA MET A 160 -13.13 8.18 22.84
C MET A 160 -14.34 8.26 23.78
N ASP A 161 -15.44 8.88 23.34
CA ASP A 161 -16.65 9.02 24.15
C ASP A 161 -17.23 7.66 24.57
N GLU A 162 -17.21 6.65 23.68
CA GLU A 162 -17.60 5.28 24.01
C GLU A 162 -16.65 4.61 25.04
N SER A 163 -15.35 4.90 24.98
CA SER A 163 -14.35 4.33 25.90
C SER A 163 -14.37 4.96 27.30
N PHE A 164 -14.91 6.18 27.44
CA PHE A 164 -15.07 6.87 28.73
C PHE A 164 -16.45 6.64 29.38
N GLN A 165 -17.37 5.95 28.71
CA GLN A 165 -18.71 5.62 29.23
C GLN A 165 -18.80 4.22 29.86
N ASN A 166 -17.76 3.40 29.78
CA ASN A 166 -17.64 2.09 30.45
C ASN A 166 -16.61 2.13 31.58
#